data_AF-A0A8J6NMK3-F1
#
_entry.id   AF-A0A8J6NMK3-F1
#
_cell.length_a   1.000
_cell.length_b   1.000
_cell.length_c   1.000
_cell.angle_alpha   90.00
_cell.angle_beta   90.00
_cell.angle_gamma   90.00
#
_symmetry.space_group_name_H-M   'P 1'
#
loop_
_entity.id
_entity.type
_entity.pdbx_description
1 polymer ?
#
loop_
_entity_poly.entity_id
_entity_poly.type
_entity_poly.pdbx_seq_one_letter_code
_entity_poly.pdbx_strand_id
1 'polypeptide(L)' 'MNGLEDIYGSEIDVRRLNANLPDGKSAFQYYSLQGHPSFVLLNPEGEVLWQGLGEQSSESLHENIDIALGK' A
#
# COMPACT_ATOMS: atom_id res chain seq x y z
N MET A 1 -10.13 -3.53 -3.55
CA MET A 1 -9.09 -4.51 -3.18
C MET A 1 -9.76 -5.79 -2.69
N ASN A 2 -10.37 -6.55 -3.59
CA ASN A 2 -10.72 -7.95 -3.31
C ASN A 2 -9.71 -8.76 -4.13
N GLY A 3 -8.87 -9.57 -3.49
CA GLY A 3 -7.87 -10.40 -4.17
C GLY A 3 -6.41 -10.20 -3.74
N LEU A 4 -6.00 -9.03 -3.23
CA LEU A 4 -4.60 -8.83 -2.82
C LEU A 4 -4.22 -9.69 -1.61
N GLU A 5 -5.10 -9.75 -0.61
CA GLU A 5 -4.95 -10.59 0.58
C GLU A 5 -4.98 -12.09 0.21
N ASP A 6 -5.75 -12.46 -0.83
CA ASP A 6 -5.85 -13.85 -1.29
C ASP A 6 -4.60 -14.30 -2.06
N ILE A 7 -4.02 -13.42 -2.87
CA ILE A 7 -2.87 -13.72 -3.74
C ILE A 7 -1.55 -13.59 -2.96
N TYR A 8 -1.41 -12.51 -2.18
CA TYR A 8 -0.14 -12.14 -1.57
C TYR A 8 -0.13 -12.30 -0.05
N GLY A 9 -1.22 -12.76 0.59
CA GLY A 9 -1.34 -12.77 2.06
C GLY A 9 -0.30 -13.61 2.80
N SER A 10 0.39 -14.53 2.11
CA SER A 10 1.52 -15.28 2.66
C SER A 10 2.85 -14.51 2.67
N GLU A 11 2.96 -13.47 1.84
CA GLU A 11 4.19 -12.71 1.59
C GLU A 11 4.08 -11.24 2.00
N ILE A 12 2.86 -10.70 2.07
CA ILE A 12 2.58 -9.28 2.30
C ILE A 12 1.52 -9.11 3.38
N ASP A 13 1.80 -8.23 4.33
CA ASP A 13 0.83 -7.74 5.31
C ASP A 13 0.02 -6.57 4.72
N VAL A 14 -1.22 -6.83 4.32
CA VAL A 14 -2.10 -5.82 3.75
C VAL A 14 -2.84 -5.08 4.87
N ARG A 15 -2.51 -3.81 5.07
CA ARG A 15 -3.16 -2.95 6.08
C ARG A 15 -4.03 -1.88 5.45
N ARG A 16 -5.26 -1.76 5.96
CA ARG A 16 -6.19 -0.68 5.59
C ARG A 16 -6.29 0.31 6.74
N LEU A 17 -5.82 1.53 6.52
CA LEU A 17 -5.86 2.59 7.51
C LEU A 17 -6.94 3.61 7.14
N ASN A 18 -7.82 3.92 8.10
CA ASN A 18 -8.76 5.02 7.97
C ASN A 18 -8.05 6.32 8.33
N ALA A 19 -7.82 7.18 7.33
CA ALA A 19 -7.15 8.46 7.50
C ALA A 19 -7.85 9.45 8.44
N ASN A 20 -9.08 9.18 8.88
CA ASN A 20 -9.77 9.98 9.89
C ASN A 20 -9.47 9.55 11.34
N LEU A 21 -8.94 8.34 11.54
CA LEU A 21 -8.54 7.81 12.84
C LEU A 21 -7.07 8.15 13.16
N PRO A 22 -6.65 8.16 14.44
CA PRO A 22 -5.30 8.58 14.85
C PRO A 22 -4.16 7.90 14.08
N ASP A 23 -4.21 6.57 13.92
CA ASP A 23 -3.16 5.80 13.25
C ASP A 23 -3.09 6.11 11.75
N GLY A 24 -4.25 6.24 11.11
CA GLY A 24 -4.33 6.62 9.70
C GLY A 24 -3.87 8.06 9.46
N LYS A 25 -4.21 9.01 10.35
CA LYS A 25 -3.69 10.40 10.30
C LYS A 25 -2.18 10.43 10.40
N SER A 26 -1.62 9.66 11.35
CA SER A 26 -0.18 9.59 11.58
C SER A 26 0.54 9.01 10.36
N ALA A 27 0.02 7.93 9.78
CA ALA A 27 0.56 7.35 8.55
C ALA A 27 0.46 8.32 7.37
N PHE A 28 -0.67 9.02 7.22
CA PHE A 28 -0.88 9.99 6.14
C PHE A 28 0.13 11.13 6.18
N GLN A 29 0.42 11.65 7.37
CA GLN A 29 1.44 12.68 7.58
C GLN A 29 2.86 12.14 7.39
N TYR A 30 3.16 11.00 7.99
CA TYR A 30 4.50 10.38 7.94
C TYR A 30 4.93 10.09 6.50
N TYR A 31 4.04 9.49 5.70
CA TYR A 31 4.32 9.18 4.30
C TYR A 31 4.04 10.36 3.35
N SER A 32 3.68 11.54 3.87
CA SER A 32 3.36 12.74 3.09
C SER A 32 2.33 12.50 1.97
N LEU A 33 1.29 11.71 2.28
CA LEU A 33 0.27 11.34 1.31
C LEU A 33 -0.55 12.58 0.91
N GLN A 34 -0.86 12.68 -0.39
CA GLN A 34 -1.42 13.90 -0.97
C GLN A 34 -2.94 13.87 -1.15
N GLY A 35 -3.59 12.72 -0.99
CA GLY A 35 -5.03 12.59 -1.15
C GLY A 35 -5.59 11.21 -0.87
N HIS A 36 -6.87 11.00 -1.18
CA HIS A 36 -7.56 9.72 -1.00
C HIS A 36 -8.12 9.18 -2.33
N PRO A 37 -8.14 7.85 -2.54
CA PRO A 37 -7.33 6.86 -1.81
C PRO A 37 -5.83 7.06 -2.08
N SER A 38 -5.00 6.58 -1.16
CA SER A 38 -3.55 6.50 -1.34
C SER A 38 -3.07 5.12 -0.91
N PHE A 39 -2.01 4.64 -1.57
CA PHE A 39 -1.40 3.34 -1.36
C PHE A 39 0.10 3.53 -1.11
N VAL A 40 0.65 2.73 -0.20
CA VAL A 40 2.08 2.72 0.12
C VAL A 40 2.51 1.26 0.23
N LEU A 41 3.58 0.91 -0.46
CA LEU A 41 4.25 -0.37 -0.34
C LEU A 41 5.57 -0.16 0.40
N LEU A 42 5.78 -0.95 1.45
CA LEU A 42 6.93 -0.86 2.33
C LEU A 42 7.75 -2.14 2.25
N ASN A 43 9.06 -2.02 2.43
CA ASN A 43 9.91 -3.17 2.73
C ASN A 43 9.81 -3.53 4.24
N PRO A 44 10.38 -4.66 4.67
CA PRO A 44 10.40 -5.05 6.08
C PRO A 44 11.12 -4.07 7.02
N GLU A 45 12.03 -3.23 6.49
CA GLU A 45 12.70 -2.17 7.25
C GLU A 45 11.84 -0.91 7.42
N GLY A 46 10.67 -0.84 6.76
CA GLY A 46 9.75 0.30 6.81
C GLY A 46 10.07 1.40 5.79
N GLU A 47 10.97 1.13 4.84
CA GLU A 47 11.25 2.05 3.73
C GLU A 47 10.20 1.93 2.63
N VAL A 48 9.92 3.04 1.97
CA VAL A 48 8.92 3.12 0.89
C VAL A 48 9.51 2.56 -0.40
N LEU A 49 8.95 1.45 -0.88
CA LEU A 49 9.26 0.89 -2.19
C LEU A 49 8.42 1.53 -3.29
N TRP A 50 7.16 1.88 -2.99
CA TRP A 50 6.25 2.49 -3.94
C TRP A 50 5.13 3.29 -3.25
N GLN A 51 4.62 4.33 -3.93
CA GLN A 51 3.42 5.06 -3.54
C GLN A 51 2.50 5.29 -4.74
N GLY A 52 1.19 5.17 -4.53
CA GLY A 52 0.16 5.45 -5.52
C GLY A 52 -0.89 6.40 -4.98
N LEU A 53 -1.24 7.43 -5.76
CA LEU A 53 -2.31 8.38 -5.45
C LEU A 53 -3.50 8.16 -6.38
N GLY A 54 -4.70 8.15 -5.81
CA GLY A 54 -5.95 7.96 -6.55
C GLY A 54 -6.25 6.49 -6.84
N GLU A 55 -7.34 6.24 -7.53
CA GLU A 55 -7.76 4.88 -7.89
C GLU A 55 -6.69 4.19 -8.74
N GLN A 56 -6.34 2.96 -8.37
CA GLN A 56 -5.36 2.12 -9.08
C GLN A 56 -6.09 0.92 -9.66
N SER A 57 -5.69 0.51 -10.87
CA SER A 57 -6.17 -0.75 -11.45
C SER A 57 -5.59 -1.93 -10.68
N SER A 58 -6.30 -3.05 -10.66
CA SER A 58 -5.80 -4.29 -10.04
C SER A 58 -4.49 -4.75 -10.70
N GLU A 59 -4.38 -4.61 -12.02
CA GLU A 59 -3.17 -4.96 -12.79
C GLU A 59 -1.96 -4.13 -12.34
N SER A 60 -2.12 -2.80 -12.23
CA SER A 60 -1.03 -1.94 -11.78
C SER A 60 -0.61 -2.23 -10.34
N LEU A 61 -1.57 -2.54 -9.46
CA LEU A 61 -1.25 -2.94 -8.08
C LEU A 61 -0.47 -4.26 -8.04
N HIS A 62 -0.86 -5.26 -8.84
CA HIS A 62 -0.15 -6.54 -8.90
C HIS A 62 1.26 -6.36 -9.47
N GLU A 63 1.43 -5.61 -10.55
CA GLU A 63 2.73 -5.36 -11.17
C GLU A 63 3.72 -4.72 -10.18
N ASN A 64 3.30 -3.67 -9.46
CA ASN A 64 4.16 -3.01 -8.47
C ASN A 64 4.51 -3.93 -7.30
N ILE A 65 3.60 -4.81 -6.90
CA ILE A 65 3.85 -5.81 -5.86
C ILE A 65 4.85 -6.86 -6.34
N ASP A 66 4.67 -7.41 -7.55
CA ASP A 66 5.54 -8.44 -8.11
C ASP A 66 6.97 -7.89 -8.29
N ILE A 67 7.12 -6.66 -8.78
CA ILE A 67 8.41 -5.96 -8.86
C ILE A 67 9.07 -5.85 -7.49
N ALA A 68 8.31 -5.49 -6.45
CA ALA A 68 8.84 -5.38 -5.09
C ALA A 68 9.26 -6.72 -4.49
N LEU A 69 8.58 -7.81 -4.86
CA LEU A 69 8.94 -9.18 -4.49
C LEU A 69 10.06 -9.77 -5.36
N GLY A 70 10.43 -9.12 -6.47
CA GLY A 70 11.42 -9.60 -7.43
C GLY A 70 10.93 -10.78 -8.28
N LYS A 71 9.64 -10.81 -8.63
CA LYS A 71 9.00 -11.86 -9.43
C LYS A 71 8.90 -11.51 -10.92
#